data_AF-A0A2E4K366-F1
#
_entry.id   AF-A0A2E4K366-F1
#
_cell.length_a   1.000
_cell.length_b   1.000
_cell.length_c   1.000
_cell.angle_alpha   90.00
_cell.angle_beta   90.00
_cell.angle_gamma   90.00
#
_symmetry.space_group_name_H-M   'P 1'
#
loop_
_entity.id
_entity.type
_entity.pdbx_description
1 polymer ?
#
loop_
_entity_poly.entity_id
_entity_poly.type
_entity_poly.pdbx_seq_one_letter_code
_entity_poly.pdbx_strand_id
1 'polypeptide(L)'
;MYVLKLRAGKWYVGFTKKAGTRPEQHAKKRGAKWTKKYGPIDPIPYSMSEPIYTEKDEDEITLKLMAEHGIRNVRGGSWCMVDMKAYTVRELKGLIPKSKSKKGSKCTRCGRDSHNRSRCYAVTTVDGVTITTKSWKYRPKVKAKKAKPKKKAKPKKAKPKGFIAPGYKRDRYGRVVRKSAADYAFDRAEAAKKKARKRKSKGDKKAKRTYNRYRKGGRKGGR
;
A
#
# COMPACT_ATOMS: atom_id res chain seq x y z
N MET A 1 -14.88 5.04 -2.69
CA MET A 1 -14.87 6.52 -2.56
C MET A 1 -15.01 7.10 -3.97
N TYR A 2 -15.43 8.35 -4.13
CA TYR A 2 -15.54 9.00 -5.44
C TYR A 2 -15.03 10.44 -5.42
N VAL A 3 -14.55 10.90 -6.59
CA VAL A 3 -14.14 12.27 -6.86
C VAL A 3 -15.05 12.83 -7.96
N LEU A 4 -15.53 14.06 -7.78
CA LEU A 4 -16.26 14.82 -8.78
C LEU A 4 -15.42 16.01 -9.22
N LYS A 5 -15.25 16.16 -10.52
CA LYS A 5 -14.79 17.41 -11.13
C LYS A 5 -15.99 18.32 -11.29
N LEU A 6 -15.89 19.57 -10.84
CA LEU A 6 -16.97 20.54 -10.88
C LEU A 6 -16.58 21.73 -11.77
N ARG A 7 -17.58 22.55 -12.12
CA ARG A 7 -17.38 23.84 -12.82
C ARG A 7 -16.45 24.78 -12.05
N ALA A 8 -15.84 25.73 -12.77
CA ALA A 8 -14.90 26.73 -12.23
C ALA A 8 -13.64 26.13 -11.55
N GLY A 9 -13.18 24.97 -12.04
CA GLY A 9 -11.99 24.28 -11.53
C GLY A 9 -12.13 23.80 -10.09
N LYS A 10 -13.36 23.55 -9.63
CA LYS A 10 -13.64 23.07 -8.27
C LYS A 10 -13.74 21.56 -8.25
N TRP A 11 -13.53 20.98 -7.08
CA TRP A 11 -13.52 19.54 -6.88
C TRP A 11 -14.33 19.17 -5.64
N TYR A 12 -14.90 17.96 -5.67
CA TYR A 12 -15.57 17.37 -4.52
C TYR A 12 -15.14 15.92 -4.33
N VAL A 13 -14.85 15.56 -3.10
CA VAL A 13 -14.52 14.19 -2.68
C VAL A 13 -15.65 13.70 -1.78
N GLY A 14 -16.11 12.48 -2.02
CA GLY A 14 -17.18 11.89 -1.25
C GLY A 14 -17.00 10.40 -1.03
N PHE A 15 -17.49 9.91 0.10
CA PHE A 15 -17.64 8.48 0.36
C PHE A 15 -19.10 8.04 0.24
N THR A 16 -19.31 6.81 -0.23
CA THR A 16 -20.62 6.13 -0.19
C THR A 16 -20.41 4.63 -0.05
N LYS A 17 -21.17 3.99 0.84
CA LYS A 17 -21.18 2.52 0.99
C LYS A 17 -21.98 1.84 -0.10
N LYS A 18 -22.95 2.55 -0.70
CA LYS A 18 -23.76 2.09 -1.84
C LYS A 18 -23.16 2.70 -3.11
N ALA A 19 -22.59 1.87 -3.97
CA ALA A 19 -22.10 2.31 -5.27
C ALA A 19 -23.26 2.91 -6.10
N GLY A 20 -22.97 3.95 -6.89
CA GLY A 20 -23.89 4.53 -7.88
C GLY A 20 -24.81 5.66 -7.39
N THR A 21 -25.49 5.53 -6.24
CA THR A 21 -26.60 6.46 -5.94
C THR A 21 -26.16 7.87 -5.55
N ARG A 22 -25.00 8.04 -4.92
CA ARG A 22 -24.58 9.34 -4.38
C ARG A 22 -24.02 10.28 -5.45
N PRO A 23 -23.07 9.88 -6.34
CA PRO A 23 -22.61 10.73 -7.43
C PRO A 23 -23.75 11.25 -8.33
N GLU A 24 -24.73 10.41 -8.63
CA GLU A 24 -25.91 10.79 -9.42
C GLU A 24 -26.80 11.84 -8.73
N GLN A 25 -26.90 11.81 -7.39
CA GLN A 25 -27.62 12.87 -6.65
C GLN A 25 -26.95 14.23 -6.82
N HIS A 26 -25.62 14.28 -6.94
CA HIS A 26 -24.91 15.52 -7.23
C HIS A 26 -25.22 16.03 -8.64
N ALA A 27 -25.32 15.14 -9.64
CA ALA A 27 -25.76 15.50 -11.00
C ALA A 27 -27.17 16.11 -10.99
N LYS A 28 -28.09 15.54 -10.20
CA LYS A 28 -29.47 16.01 -10.05
C LYS A 28 -29.64 17.24 -9.16
N LYS A 29 -28.56 17.95 -8.79
CA LYS A 29 -28.57 19.09 -7.83
C LYS A 29 -29.19 18.77 -6.46
N ARG A 30 -29.24 17.49 -6.06
CA ARG A 30 -29.72 17.02 -4.73
C ARG A 30 -28.55 16.69 -3.78
N GLY A 31 -27.33 17.00 -4.19
CA GLY A 31 -26.11 16.76 -3.42
C GLY A 31 -25.78 17.84 -2.38
N ALA A 32 -24.50 17.90 -1.99
CA ALA A 32 -23.98 18.87 -1.03
C ALA A 32 -24.12 20.33 -1.52
N LYS A 33 -24.19 21.30 -0.59
CA LYS A 33 -24.26 22.74 -0.91
C LYS A 33 -23.17 23.17 -1.90
N TRP A 34 -21.94 22.65 -1.73
CA TRP A 34 -20.82 22.90 -2.64
C TRP A 34 -21.10 22.48 -4.09
N THR A 35 -21.64 21.27 -4.28
CA THR A 35 -21.97 20.74 -5.62
C THR A 35 -23.25 21.33 -6.21
N LYS A 36 -24.11 21.93 -5.39
CA LYS A 36 -25.23 22.76 -5.88
C LYS A 36 -24.72 24.10 -6.43
N LYS A 37 -23.74 24.71 -5.74
CA LYS A 37 -23.08 25.94 -6.19
C LYS A 37 -22.23 25.72 -7.44
N TYR A 38 -21.47 24.62 -7.48
CA TYR A 38 -20.63 24.24 -8.61
C TYR A 38 -21.08 22.87 -9.14
N GLY A 39 -21.82 22.86 -10.25
CA GLY A 39 -22.33 21.63 -10.85
C GLY A 39 -21.21 20.68 -11.28
N PRO A 40 -21.38 19.35 -11.16
CA PRO A 40 -20.44 18.37 -11.70
C PRO A 40 -20.30 18.45 -13.22
N ILE A 41 -19.11 18.10 -13.71
CA ILE A 41 -18.79 17.97 -15.14
C ILE A 41 -18.61 16.48 -15.43
N ASP A 42 -19.08 16.03 -16.59
CA ASP A 42 -18.87 14.65 -17.03
C ASP A 42 -17.38 14.31 -17.22
N PRO A 43 -16.95 13.09 -16.87
CA PRO A 43 -17.75 11.98 -16.34
C PRO A 43 -18.11 12.12 -14.84
N ILE A 44 -19.29 11.61 -14.46
CA ILE A 44 -19.78 11.58 -13.07
C ILE A 44 -19.87 10.12 -12.59
N PRO A 45 -19.05 9.69 -11.61
CA PRO A 45 -17.94 10.40 -11.01
C PRO A 45 -16.69 10.46 -11.90
N TYR A 46 -15.83 11.44 -11.65
CA TYR A 46 -14.56 11.60 -12.37
C TYR A 46 -13.58 10.47 -12.06
N SER A 47 -13.60 10.00 -10.81
CA SER A 47 -12.85 8.82 -10.39
C SER A 47 -13.64 8.09 -9.30
N MET A 48 -13.70 6.77 -9.37
CA MET A 48 -14.28 5.92 -8.33
C MET A 48 -13.25 4.86 -7.94
N SER A 49 -13.03 4.72 -6.64
CA SER A 49 -12.09 3.76 -6.07
C SER A 49 -12.82 2.54 -5.49
N GLU A 50 -12.20 1.36 -5.59
CA GLU A 50 -12.73 0.05 -5.18
C GLU A 50 -13.18 -0.03 -3.71
N PRO A 51 -14.06 -0.96 -3.30
CA PRO A 51 -14.84 -0.91 -2.04
C PRO A 51 -14.06 -1.04 -0.72
N ILE A 52 -12.73 -0.97 -0.69
CA ILE A 52 -11.88 -1.15 0.50
C ILE A 52 -11.48 0.21 1.14
N TYR A 53 -12.35 1.22 1.08
CA TYR A 53 -12.05 2.53 1.69
C TYR A 53 -12.91 2.81 2.91
N THR A 54 -12.26 3.38 3.92
CA THR A 54 -12.82 3.91 5.17
C THR A 54 -12.98 5.42 5.08
N GLU A 55 -13.70 6.02 6.03
CA GLU A 55 -13.88 7.48 6.13
C GLU A 55 -12.54 8.22 6.23
N LYS A 56 -11.52 7.62 6.86
CA LYS A 56 -10.17 8.19 6.95
C LYS A 56 -9.52 8.38 5.57
N ASP A 57 -9.81 7.48 4.64
CA ASP A 57 -9.25 7.55 3.29
C ASP A 57 -9.88 8.69 2.48
N GLU A 58 -11.11 9.12 2.81
CA GLU A 58 -11.77 10.27 2.20
C GLU A 58 -11.01 11.57 2.54
N ASP A 59 -10.66 11.75 3.81
CA ASP A 59 -9.92 12.92 4.28
C ASP A 59 -8.51 12.97 3.67
N GLU A 60 -7.80 11.84 3.60
CA GLU A 60 -6.47 11.77 2.97
C GLU A 60 -6.49 12.18 1.49
N ILE A 61 -7.49 11.72 0.74
CA ILE A 61 -7.60 12.06 -0.69
C ILE A 61 -8.04 13.52 -0.86
N THR A 62 -8.90 14.01 0.02
CA THR A 62 -9.27 15.43 0.06
C THR A 62 -8.03 16.30 0.25
N LEU A 63 -7.16 15.96 1.21
CA LEU A 63 -5.90 16.68 1.43
C LEU A 63 -4.95 16.59 0.22
N LYS A 64 -4.83 15.43 -0.43
CA LYS A 64 -4.03 15.27 -1.64
C LYS A 64 -4.55 16.16 -2.78
N LEU A 65 -5.86 16.17 -3.02
CA LEU A 65 -6.47 17.06 -4.02
C LEU A 65 -6.30 18.55 -3.65
N MET A 66 -6.40 18.91 -2.37
CA MET A 66 -6.14 20.27 -1.91
C MET A 66 -4.70 20.70 -2.15
N ALA A 67 -3.74 19.76 -2.09
CA ALA A 67 -2.34 20.03 -2.42
C ALA A 67 -2.16 20.36 -3.91
N GLU A 68 -2.90 19.66 -4.77
CA GLU A 68 -2.80 19.80 -6.23
C GLU A 68 -3.58 21.00 -6.77
N HIS A 69 -4.83 21.19 -6.34
CA HIS A 69 -5.74 22.20 -6.88
C HIS A 69 -5.93 23.40 -5.95
N GLY A 70 -5.36 23.37 -4.74
CA GLY A 70 -5.49 24.41 -3.74
C GLY A 70 -6.68 24.21 -2.78
N ILE A 71 -6.46 24.56 -1.51
CA ILE A 71 -7.41 24.37 -0.39
C ILE A 71 -8.80 24.96 -0.69
N ARG A 72 -8.84 26.12 -1.35
CA ARG A 72 -10.12 26.81 -1.62
C ARG A 72 -10.95 26.13 -2.72
N ASN A 73 -10.37 25.25 -3.50
CA ASN A 73 -11.00 24.65 -4.67
C ASN A 73 -11.59 23.26 -4.44
N VAL A 74 -11.30 22.64 -3.30
CA VAL A 74 -11.65 21.24 -3.02
C VAL A 74 -12.50 21.16 -1.73
N ARG A 75 -13.54 20.33 -1.73
CA ARG A 75 -14.36 20.01 -0.55
C ARG A 75 -14.61 18.51 -0.46
N GLY A 76 -14.79 17.98 0.75
CA GLY A 76 -15.02 16.56 1.00
C GLY A 76 -14.73 16.19 2.44
N GLY A 77 -15.19 15.02 2.88
CA GLY A 77 -15.00 14.52 4.25
C GLY A 77 -15.30 15.59 5.32
N SER A 78 -14.32 15.81 6.20
CA SER A 78 -14.37 16.78 7.29
C SER A 78 -14.48 18.26 6.84
N TRP A 79 -14.19 18.57 5.57
CA TRP A 79 -14.14 19.94 5.02
C TRP A 79 -15.18 20.17 3.92
N CYS A 80 -16.44 19.84 4.20
CA CYS A 80 -17.57 20.00 3.26
C CYS A 80 -18.23 21.41 3.27
N MET A 81 -17.74 22.34 4.10
CA MET A 81 -18.32 23.68 4.25
C MET A 81 -18.08 24.58 3.01
N VAL A 82 -19.08 25.37 2.60
CA VAL A 82 -18.96 26.25 1.42
C VAL A 82 -17.94 27.36 1.67
N ASP A 83 -18.19 28.16 2.71
CA ASP A 83 -17.30 29.23 3.14
C ASP A 83 -16.37 28.72 4.23
N MET A 84 -15.10 28.57 3.84
CA MET A 84 -14.05 28.08 4.73
C MET A 84 -13.40 29.26 5.44
N LYS A 85 -13.40 29.24 6.77
CA LYS A 85 -12.79 30.29 7.59
C LYS A 85 -11.28 30.32 7.40
N ALA A 86 -10.67 31.49 7.58
CA ALA A 86 -9.23 31.69 7.37
C ALA A 86 -8.37 30.80 8.28
N TYR A 87 -8.81 30.54 9.53
CA TYR A 87 -8.09 29.65 10.43
C TYR A 87 -8.06 28.20 9.91
N THR A 88 -9.19 27.70 9.38
CA THR A 88 -9.28 26.34 8.83
C THR A 88 -8.34 26.18 7.63
N VAL A 89 -8.24 27.21 6.79
CA VAL A 89 -7.27 27.24 5.68
C VAL A 89 -5.84 27.16 6.21
N ARG A 90 -5.52 27.85 7.32
CA ARG A 90 -4.19 27.81 7.94
C ARG A 90 -3.88 26.43 8.53
N GLU A 91 -4.83 25.79 9.19
CA GLU A 91 -4.68 24.42 9.72
C GLU A 91 -4.44 23.43 8.59
N LEU A 92 -5.24 23.50 7.52
CA LEU A 92 -5.10 22.66 6.34
C LEU A 92 -3.74 22.83 5.65
N LYS A 93 -3.17 24.03 5.61
CA LYS A 93 -1.80 24.25 5.10
C LYS A 93 -0.75 23.46 5.90
N GLY A 94 -0.99 23.20 7.19
CA GLY A 94 -0.12 22.38 8.02
C GLY A 94 -0.28 20.87 7.78
N LEU A 95 -1.51 20.44 7.47
CA LEU A 95 -1.87 19.03 7.25
C LEU A 95 -1.55 18.54 5.83
N ILE A 96 -1.59 19.44 4.85
CA ILE A 96 -1.29 19.08 3.46
C ILE A 96 0.17 18.63 3.35
N PRO A 97 0.43 17.43 2.80
CA PRO A 97 1.79 16.98 2.58
C PRO A 97 2.44 17.96 1.62
N LYS A 98 3.42 18.73 2.12
CA LYS A 98 4.25 19.57 1.28
C LYS A 98 4.88 18.65 0.24
N SER A 99 4.52 18.83 -1.04
CA SER A 99 5.26 18.19 -2.11
C SER A 99 6.72 18.53 -1.85
N LYS A 100 7.62 17.54 -1.94
CA LYS A 100 9.05 17.81 -1.80
C LYS A 100 9.35 18.80 -2.92
N SER A 101 9.39 20.10 -2.59
CA SER A 101 9.85 21.15 -3.49
C SER A 101 11.15 20.59 -4.03
N LYS A 102 11.25 20.40 -5.35
CA LYS A 102 12.52 20.01 -5.97
C LYS A 102 13.55 20.95 -5.39
N LYS A 103 14.37 20.46 -4.46
CA LYS A 103 15.41 21.25 -3.80
C LYS A 103 16.17 21.88 -4.97
N GLY A 104 16.28 23.21 -5.00
CA GLY A 104 16.83 23.96 -6.14
C GLY A 104 18.02 23.19 -6.70
N SER A 105 18.00 22.93 -8.01
CA SER A 105 18.92 22.00 -8.63
C SER A 105 20.34 22.37 -8.25
N LYS A 106 20.99 21.53 -7.43
CA LYS A 106 22.35 21.79 -6.98
C LYS A 106 23.23 21.98 -8.21
N CYS A 107 24.10 22.99 -8.18
CA CYS A 107 25.06 23.25 -9.23
C CYS A 107 25.84 21.97 -9.53
N THR A 108 25.76 21.48 -10.77
CA THR A 108 26.43 20.24 -11.18
C THR A 108 27.95 20.39 -11.29
N ARG A 109 28.49 21.61 -11.17
CA ARG A 109 29.92 21.91 -11.17
C ARG A 109 30.51 21.95 -9.76
N CYS A 110 29.85 22.59 -8.80
CA CYS A 110 30.40 22.76 -7.44
C CYS A 110 29.60 22.09 -6.31
N GLY A 111 28.34 21.73 -6.53
CA GLY A 111 27.46 21.07 -5.54
C GLY A 111 26.63 21.98 -4.64
N ARG A 112 26.80 23.31 -4.73
CA ARG A 112 26.02 24.33 -3.97
C ARG A 112 24.64 24.56 -4.59
N ASP A 113 23.67 25.02 -3.81
CA ASP A 113 22.28 25.29 -4.23
C ASP A 113 21.98 26.77 -4.52
N SER A 114 22.97 27.66 -4.45
CA SER A 114 22.80 29.09 -4.72
C SER A 114 22.75 29.48 -6.20
N HIS A 115 23.17 28.59 -7.12
CA HIS A 115 23.29 28.92 -8.55
C HIS A 115 23.27 27.68 -9.45
N ASN A 116 23.17 27.91 -10.76
CA ASN A 116 23.24 26.89 -11.81
C ASN A 116 24.63 26.81 -12.47
N ARG A 117 24.94 25.71 -13.19
CA ARG A 117 26.27 25.45 -13.80
C ARG A 117 26.77 26.61 -14.66
N SER A 118 25.89 27.24 -15.44
CA SER A 118 26.24 28.35 -16.34
C SER A 118 26.71 29.61 -15.61
N ARG A 119 26.23 29.83 -14.37
CA ARG A 119 26.58 31.00 -13.53
C ARG A 119 27.46 30.58 -12.34
N CYS A 120 28.23 29.50 -12.50
CA CYS A 120 29.08 28.98 -11.42
C CYS A 120 30.41 29.72 -11.34
N TYR A 121 30.58 30.50 -10.28
CA TYR A 121 31.80 31.25 -9.97
C TYR A 121 32.73 30.54 -8.97
N ALA A 122 32.36 29.35 -8.49
CA ALA A 122 33.10 28.66 -7.46
C ALA A 122 34.40 28.05 -7.99
N VAL A 123 35.50 28.28 -7.26
CA VAL A 123 36.82 27.66 -7.50
C VAL A 123 36.91 26.28 -6.85
N THR A 124 36.14 26.05 -5.78
CA THR A 124 36.12 24.80 -5.02
C THR A 124 34.72 24.20 -4.98
N THR A 125 34.65 22.88 -4.84
CA THR A 125 33.40 22.14 -4.57
C THR A 125 32.97 22.30 -3.11
N VAL A 126 31.74 21.90 -2.78
CA VAL A 126 31.25 21.85 -1.39
C VAL A 126 32.07 20.92 -0.48
N ASP A 127 32.79 19.96 -1.07
CA ASP A 127 33.65 19.00 -0.35
C ASP A 127 35.12 19.49 -0.25
N GLY A 128 35.42 20.72 -0.66
CA GLY A 128 36.77 21.31 -0.58
C GLY A 128 37.71 20.97 -1.74
N VAL A 129 37.26 20.22 -2.76
CA VAL A 129 38.08 19.87 -3.93
C VAL A 129 38.15 21.03 -4.92
N THR A 130 39.36 21.35 -5.42
CA THR A 130 39.62 22.39 -6.43
C THR A 130 39.10 21.99 -7.81
N ILE A 131 38.46 22.95 -8.49
CA ILE A 131 37.87 22.75 -9.83
C ILE A 131 38.90 23.17 -10.88
N THR A 132 39.55 22.20 -11.52
CA THR A 132 40.67 22.45 -12.45
C THR A 132 40.24 22.76 -13.88
N THR A 133 39.09 22.25 -14.33
CA THR A 133 38.67 22.33 -15.74
C THR A 133 37.27 22.88 -15.94
N LYS A 134 36.98 23.39 -17.15
CA LYS A 134 35.63 23.84 -17.56
C LYS A 134 34.64 22.66 -17.65
N SER A 135 35.11 21.48 -18.03
CA SER A 135 34.33 20.23 -18.12
C SER A 135 34.04 19.58 -16.76
N TRP A 136 34.66 20.03 -15.68
CA TRP A 136 34.48 19.49 -14.34
C TRP A 136 33.02 19.26 -13.92
N LYS A 137 32.76 18.14 -13.24
CA LYS A 137 31.44 17.77 -12.73
C LYS A 137 31.55 17.30 -11.28
N TYR A 138 30.79 17.93 -10.41
CA TYR A 138 30.74 17.55 -9.01
C TYR A 138 30.09 16.16 -8.85
N ARG A 139 30.83 15.26 -8.21
CA ARG A 139 30.36 13.93 -7.83
C ARG A 139 30.43 13.84 -6.31
N PRO A 140 29.28 13.86 -5.59
CA PRO A 140 29.29 13.77 -4.14
C PRO A 140 29.93 12.45 -3.73
N LYS A 141 30.91 12.49 -2.81
CA LYS A 141 31.47 11.27 -2.23
C LYS A 141 30.32 10.46 -1.65
N VAL A 142 30.14 9.23 -2.14
CA VAL A 142 29.10 8.34 -1.64
C VAL A 142 29.43 8.09 -0.17
N LYS A 143 28.67 8.68 0.76
CA LYS A 143 28.81 8.36 2.17
C LYS A 143 28.66 6.84 2.28
N ALA A 144 29.70 6.16 2.76
CA ALA A 144 29.67 4.72 2.99
C ALA A 144 28.36 4.41 3.71
N LYS A 145 27.51 3.57 3.10
CA LYS A 145 26.23 3.21 3.69
C LYS A 145 26.55 2.62 5.07
N LYS A 146 26.21 3.33 6.15
CA LYS A 146 26.29 2.78 7.50
C LYS A 146 25.58 1.44 7.44
N ALA A 147 26.31 0.35 7.70
CA ALA A 147 25.76 -0.99 7.66
C ALA A 147 24.52 -1.02 8.54
N LYS A 148 23.39 -1.51 8.01
CA LYS A 148 22.19 -1.71 8.83
C LYS A 148 22.60 -2.60 10.02
N PRO A 149 22.24 -2.26 11.27
CA PRO A 149 22.54 -3.12 12.40
C PRO A 149 21.98 -4.52 12.11
N LYS A 150 22.84 -5.54 12.11
CA LYS A 150 22.43 -6.93 11.95
C LYS A 150 21.39 -7.23 13.03
N LYS A 151 20.18 -7.65 12.64
CA LYS A 151 19.15 -8.09 13.59
C LYS A 151 19.78 -9.18 14.47
N LYS A 152 19.90 -8.95 15.78
CA LYS A 152 20.36 -9.97 16.73
C LYS A 152 19.53 -11.25 16.51
N ALA A 153 20.20 -12.39 16.36
CA ALA A 153 19.53 -13.67 16.18
C ALA A 153 18.60 -13.93 17.37
N LYS A 154 17.36 -14.33 17.10
CA LYS A 154 16.42 -14.70 18.17
C LYS A 154 17.01 -15.88 18.96
N PRO A 155 16.89 -15.91 20.30
CA PRO A 155 17.35 -17.03 21.10
C PRO A 155 16.66 -18.33 20.66
N LYS A 156 17.43 -19.42 20.54
CA LYS A 156 16.90 -20.75 20.16
C LYS A 156 15.93 -21.20 21.26
N LYS A 157 14.66 -21.44 20.92
CA LYS A 157 13.67 -21.98 21.87
C LYS A 157 14.15 -23.34 22.40
N ALA A 158 14.05 -23.57 23.71
CA ALA A 158 14.35 -24.85 24.33
C ALA A 158 13.50 -25.98 23.73
N LYS A 159 14.09 -27.17 23.53
CA LYS A 159 13.37 -28.32 22.97
C LYS A 159 12.38 -28.88 24.01
N PRO A 160 11.19 -29.37 23.58
CA PRO A 160 10.19 -29.94 24.50
C PRO A 160 10.69 -31.24 25.15
N LYS A 161 10.23 -31.51 26.39
CA LYS A 161 10.49 -32.78 27.09
C LYS A 161 9.98 -33.95 26.24
N GLY A 162 10.82 -34.97 26.04
CA GLY A 162 10.50 -36.13 25.19
C GLY A 162 10.86 -35.98 23.71
N PHE A 163 11.56 -34.91 23.31
CA PHE A 163 12.09 -34.78 21.95
C PHE A 163 13.10 -35.89 21.62
N ILE A 164 12.81 -36.67 20.58
CA ILE A 164 13.75 -37.63 19.99
C ILE A 164 14.32 -37.00 18.72
N ALA A 165 15.65 -36.98 18.60
CA ALA A 165 16.31 -36.42 17.43
C ALA A 165 15.94 -37.21 16.15
N PRO A 166 15.87 -36.55 14.98
CA PRO A 166 15.74 -37.23 13.71
C PRO A 166 16.81 -38.32 13.57
N GLY A 167 16.39 -39.54 13.21
CA GLY A 167 17.27 -40.70 13.08
C GLY A 167 17.36 -41.60 14.31
N TYR A 168 16.63 -41.29 15.38
CA TYR A 168 16.48 -42.16 16.54
C TYR A 168 15.01 -42.58 16.74
N LYS A 169 14.80 -43.71 17.42
CA LYS A 169 13.48 -44.23 17.86
C LYS A 169 13.58 -44.77 19.29
N ARG A 170 12.44 -44.99 19.95
CA ARG A 170 12.41 -45.77 21.20
C ARG A 170 12.22 -47.25 20.87
N ASP A 171 13.00 -48.12 21.51
CA ASP A 171 12.78 -49.55 21.47
C ASP A 171 11.62 -49.97 22.39
N ARG A 172 11.29 -51.27 22.40
CA ARG A 172 10.25 -51.84 23.26
C ARG A 172 10.52 -51.69 24.77
N TYR A 173 11.76 -51.37 25.15
CA TYR A 173 12.20 -51.14 26.51
C TYR A 173 12.33 -49.64 26.84
N GLY A 174 11.88 -48.76 25.93
CA GLY A 174 11.89 -47.31 26.11
C GLY A 174 13.23 -46.61 25.88
N ARG A 175 14.27 -47.35 25.47
CA ARG A 175 15.63 -46.84 25.19
C ARG A 175 15.70 -46.19 23.83
N VAL A 176 16.45 -45.08 23.74
CA VAL A 176 16.64 -44.34 22.48
C VAL A 176 17.73 -45.00 21.65
N VAL A 177 17.36 -45.59 20.52
CA VAL A 177 18.25 -46.31 19.60
C VAL A 177 18.22 -45.68 18.21
N ARG A 178 19.28 -45.88 17.40
CA ARG A 178 19.30 -45.40 16.00
C ARG A 178 18.27 -46.15 15.16
N LYS A 179 17.65 -45.45 14.21
CA LYS A 179 16.76 -46.05 13.22
C LYS A 179 17.56 -46.96 12.29
N SER A 180 17.06 -48.17 12.10
CA SER A 180 17.53 -49.11 11.09
C SER A 180 17.05 -48.72 9.68
N ALA A 181 17.62 -49.32 8.64
CA ALA A 181 17.16 -49.14 7.27
C ALA A 181 15.67 -49.53 7.11
N ALA A 182 15.24 -50.59 7.79
CA ALA A 182 13.84 -51.03 7.82
C ALA A 182 12.90 -49.96 8.43
N ASP A 183 13.34 -49.28 9.49
CA ASP A 183 12.56 -48.19 10.11
C ASP A 183 12.35 -47.02 9.14
N TYR A 184 13.39 -46.66 8.37
CA TYR A 184 13.27 -45.62 7.34
C TYR A 184 12.35 -46.03 6.18
N ALA A 185 12.37 -47.32 5.79
CA ALA A 185 11.46 -47.85 4.77
C ALA A 185 10.00 -47.80 5.25
N PHE A 186 9.75 -48.17 6.50
CA PHE A 186 8.43 -48.10 7.12
C PHE A 186 7.91 -46.66 7.19
N ASP A 187 8.73 -45.72 7.69
CA ASP A 187 8.37 -44.29 7.75
C ASP A 187 7.99 -43.72 6.37
N ARG A 188 8.71 -44.13 5.32
CA ARG A 188 8.44 -43.72 3.94
C ARG A 188 7.12 -44.29 3.43
N ALA A 189 6.85 -45.56 3.70
CA ALA A 189 5.59 -46.22 3.32
C ALA A 189 4.39 -45.59 4.04
N GLU A 190 4.49 -45.31 5.34
CA GLU A 190 3.47 -44.61 6.12
C GLU A 190 3.23 -43.18 5.60
N ALA A 191 4.30 -42.44 5.29
CA ALA A 191 4.18 -41.12 4.68
C ALA A 191 3.44 -41.18 3.32
N ALA A 192 3.69 -42.20 2.51
CA ALA A 192 2.99 -42.42 1.25
C ALA A 192 1.50 -42.73 1.47
N LYS A 193 1.16 -43.64 2.41
CA LYS A 193 -0.23 -43.94 2.79
C LYS A 193 -0.97 -42.70 3.29
N LYS A 194 -0.33 -41.88 4.14
CA LYS A 194 -0.91 -40.63 4.65
C LYS A 194 -1.15 -39.61 3.54
N LYS A 195 -0.22 -39.49 2.59
CA LYS A 195 -0.40 -38.66 1.39
C LYS A 195 -1.58 -39.15 0.54
N ALA A 196 -1.72 -40.45 0.32
CA ALA A 196 -2.83 -41.04 -0.42
C ALA A 196 -4.19 -40.78 0.27
N ARG A 197 -4.30 -41.01 1.59
CA ARG A 197 -5.51 -40.68 2.38
C ARG A 197 -5.88 -39.19 2.28
N LYS A 198 -4.89 -38.30 2.34
CA LYS A 198 -5.11 -36.85 2.19
C LYS A 198 -5.59 -36.47 0.79
N ARG A 199 -5.09 -37.12 -0.26
CA ARG A 199 -5.55 -36.92 -1.65
C ARG A 199 -7.01 -37.39 -1.81
N LYS A 200 -7.36 -38.58 -1.29
CA LYS A 200 -8.74 -39.09 -1.28
C LYS A 200 -9.70 -38.14 -0.56
N SER A 201 -9.37 -37.72 0.67
CA SER A 201 -10.19 -36.74 1.42
C SER A 201 -10.37 -35.40 0.70
N LYS A 202 -9.33 -34.89 0.02
CA LYS A 202 -9.45 -33.68 -0.82
C LYS A 202 -10.36 -33.92 -2.03
N GLY A 203 -10.27 -35.09 -2.66
CA GLY A 203 -11.17 -35.52 -3.74
C GLY A 203 -12.62 -35.56 -3.29
N ASP A 204 -12.90 -36.22 -2.16
CA ASP A 204 -14.24 -36.33 -1.57
C ASP A 204 -14.83 -34.95 -1.23
N LYS A 205 -14.01 -34.06 -0.65
CA LYS A 205 -14.43 -32.66 -0.38
C LYS A 205 -14.72 -31.89 -1.67
N LYS A 206 -13.94 -32.11 -2.75
CA LYS A 206 -14.17 -31.50 -4.07
C LYS A 206 -15.47 -32.02 -4.67
N ALA A 207 -15.72 -33.33 -4.62
CA ALA A 207 -16.94 -33.98 -5.13
C ALA A 207 -18.21 -33.52 -4.38
N LYS A 208 -18.16 -33.41 -3.04
CA LYS A 208 -19.26 -32.85 -2.25
C LYS A 208 -19.53 -31.38 -2.62
N ARG A 209 -18.48 -30.59 -2.89
CA ARG A 209 -18.62 -29.18 -3.31
C ARG A 209 -19.25 -29.06 -4.71
N THR A 210 -18.94 -29.96 -5.64
CA THR A 210 -19.55 -29.98 -6.98
C THR A 210 -21.00 -30.43 -6.96
N TYR A 211 -21.33 -31.50 -6.22
CA TYR A 211 -22.72 -31.96 -6.04
C TYR A 211 -23.62 -30.87 -5.42
N ASN A 212 -23.16 -30.21 -4.35
CA ASN A 212 -23.91 -29.10 -3.74
C ASN A 212 -24.10 -27.90 -4.67
N ARG A 213 -23.20 -27.69 -5.64
CA ARG A 213 -23.33 -26.64 -6.66
C ARG A 213 -24.44 -27.00 -7.66
N TYR A 214 -24.47 -28.24 -8.17
CA TYR A 214 -25.51 -28.71 -9.10
C TYR A 214 -26.90 -28.68 -8.46
N ARG A 215 -27.05 -29.17 -7.22
CA ARG A 215 -28.32 -29.16 -6.49
C ARG A 215 -28.87 -27.74 -6.27
N LYS A 216 -28.01 -26.73 -6.07
CA LYS A 216 -28.43 -25.32 -5.94
C LYS A 216 -28.74 -24.66 -7.30
N GLY A 217 -28.15 -25.15 -8.40
CA GLY A 217 -28.41 -24.66 -9.76
C GLY A 217 -29.70 -25.16 -10.39
N GLY A 218 -30.13 -26.40 -10.08
CA GLY A 218 -31.36 -27.00 -10.63
C GLY A 218 -32.68 -26.41 -10.11
N ARG A 219 -32.64 -25.46 -9.17
CA ARG A 219 -33.83 -24.81 -8.60
C ARG A 219 -34.20 -23.46 -9.27
N LYS A 220 -33.54 -23.10 -10.38
CA LYS A 220 -33.72 -21.83 -11.11
C LYS A 220 -34.12 -22.00 -12.59
N GLY A 221 -34.81 -23.09 -12.94
CA GLY A 221 -35.21 -23.38 -14.32
C GLY A 221 -36.65 -23.88 -14.46
N GLY A 222 -37.58 -23.36 -13.65
CA GLY A 222 -38.99 -23.69 -13.74
C GLY A 222 -39.82 -22.48 -13.35
N ARG A 223 -40.08 -21.62 -14.34
CA ARG A 223 -41.18 -20.66 -14.37
C ARG A 223 -41.50 -20.38 -15.82
#